data_AF-E2CSD9-F1
#
_entry.id   AF-E2CSD9-F1
#
_cell.length_a   1.000
_cell.length_b   1.000
_cell.length_c   1.000
_cell.angle_alpha   90.00
_cell.angle_beta   90.00
_cell.angle_gamma   90.00
#
_symmetry.space_group_name_H-M   'P 1'
#
loop_
_entity.id
_entity.type
_entity.pdbx_description
1 polymer ?
#
loop_
_entity_poly.entity_id
_entity_poly.type
_entity_poly.pdbx_seq_one_letter_code
_entity_poly.pdbx_strand_id
1 'polypeptide(L)' 'MSIALACRTFQISESCYRYERKLCDENAEIADWLVRLTTTHRTWGFGLCFLYLRNVKGYA' A
#
# COMPACT_ATOMS: atom_id res chain seq x y z
N MET A 1 -16.76 -13.07 -22.60
CA MET A 1 -17.46 -12.06 -21.78
C MET A 1 -16.65 -10.77 -21.86
N SER A 2 -17.23 -9.66 -22.33
CA SER A 2 -16.49 -8.39 -22.46
C SER A 2 -16.37 -7.69 -21.10
N ILE A 3 -15.31 -6.89 -20.92
CA ILE A 3 -15.08 -6.09 -19.71
C ILE A 3 -16.28 -5.17 -19.44
N ALA A 4 -16.84 -4.57 -20.49
CA ALA A 4 -18.04 -3.72 -20.41
C ALA A 4 -19.30 -4.48 -19.96
N LEU A 5 -19.42 -5.77 -20.27
CA LEU A 5 -20.53 -6.61 -19.80
C LEU A 5 -20.35 -6.93 -18.31
N ALA A 6 -19.17 -7.38 -17.89
CA ALA A 6 -18.86 -7.64 -16.49
C ALA A 6 -19.07 -6.39 -15.61
N CYS A 7 -18.54 -5.23 -16.02
CA CYS A 7 -18.68 -3.98 -15.28
C CYS A 7 -20.15 -3.55 -15.10
N ARG A 8 -20.99 -3.70 -16.13
CA ARG A 8 -22.43 -3.44 -16.04
C ARG A 8 -23.15 -4.41 -15.10
N THR A 9 -22.76 -5.69 -15.12
CA THR A 9 -23.40 -6.74 -14.30
C THR A 9 -23.11 -6.53 -12.81
N PHE A 10 -21.89 -6.10 -12.47
CA PHE A 10 -21.46 -5.87 -11.09
C PHE A 10 -21.63 -4.40 -10.64
N GLN A 11 -22.19 -3.53 -11.47
CA GLN A 11 -22.37 -2.09 -11.19
C GLN A 11 -21.05 -1.40 -10.80
N ILE A 12 -19.93 -1.84 -11.36
CA ILE A 12 -18.61 -1.23 -11.14
C ILE A 12 -18.18 -0.42 -12.36
N SER A 13 -17.44 0.66 -12.13
CA SER A 13 -16.84 1.44 -13.22
C SER A 13 -15.73 0.64 -13.92
N GLU A 14 -15.62 0.76 -15.24
CA GLU A 14 -14.48 0.19 -15.99
C GLU A 14 -13.14 0.71 -15.49
N SER A 15 -13.09 1.93 -14.94
CA SER A 15 -11.89 2.51 -14.33
C SER A 15 -11.51 1.79 -13.03
N CYS A 16 -12.49 1.35 -12.24
CA CYS A 16 -12.28 0.53 -11.05
C CYS A 16 -11.85 -0.88 -11.43
N TYR A 17 -12.41 -1.45 -12.51
CA TYR A 17 -11.99 -2.75 -13.03
C TYR A 17 -10.54 -2.72 -13.55
N ARG A 18 -10.14 -1.62 -14.20
CA ARG A 18 -8.77 -1.37 -14.67
C ARG A 18 -7.84 -0.83 -13.59
N TYR A 19 -8.31 -0.72 -12.34
CA TYR A 19 -7.46 -0.27 -11.25
C TYR A 19 -6.43 -1.34 -10.93
N GLU A 20 -5.22 -1.14 -11.42
CA GLU A 20 -4.07 -1.96 -11.07
C GLU A 20 -3.37 -1.32 -9.86
N ARG A 21 -3.18 -2.09 -8.78
CA ARG A 21 -2.43 -1.64 -7.60
C ARG A 21 -0.97 -1.45 -8.01
N LYS A 22 -0.62 -0.24 -8.46
CA LYS A 22 0.73 0.15 -8.89
C LYS A 22 1.82 0.08 -7.80
N LEU A 23 1.45 -0.19 -6.54
CA LEU A 23 2.31 -0.07 -5.36
C LEU A 23 2.29 -1.32 -4.46
N CYS A 24 1.98 -2.50 -4.99
CA CYS A 24 1.86 -3.69 -4.14
C CYS A 24 3.20 -4.14 -3.52
N ASP A 25 4.29 -4.08 -4.28
CA ASP A 25 5.62 -4.50 -3.80
C ASP A 25 6.26 -3.47 -2.86
N GLU A 26 6.24 -2.19 -3.22
CA GLU A 26 6.77 -1.12 -2.35
C GLU A 26 6.01 -1.05 -1.03
N ASN A 27 4.68 -1.20 -1.04
CA ASN A 27 3.90 -1.25 0.19
C ASN A 27 4.21 -2.49 1.03
N ALA A 28 4.56 -3.62 0.41
CA ALA A 28 4.96 -4.83 1.13
C ALA A 28 6.33 -4.62 1.81
N GLU A 29 7.28 -3.96 1.15
CA GLU A 29 8.57 -3.58 1.73
C GLU A 29 8.40 -2.58 2.88
N ILE A 30 7.56 -1.55 2.70
CA ILE A 30 7.25 -0.57 3.76
C ILE A 30 6.64 -1.29 4.97
N ALA A 31 5.72 -2.24 4.74
CA ALA A 31 5.10 -3.02 5.81
C ALA A 31 6.14 -3.86 6.58
N ASP A 32 7.03 -4.56 5.89
CA ASP A 32 8.10 -5.35 6.52
C ASP A 32 9.03 -4.45 7.35
N TRP A 33 9.43 -3.31 6.80
CA TRP A 33 10.23 -2.32 7.52
C TRP A 33 9.53 -1.75 8.75
N LEU A 34 8.23 -1.44 8.66
CA LEU A 34 7.45 -0.99 9.82
C LEU A 34 7.42 -2.05 10.92
N VAL A 35 7.25 -3.33 10.56
CA VAL A 35 7.27 -4.44 11.54
C VAL A 35 8.64 -4.54 12.21
N ARG A 36 9.74 -4.47 11.46
CA ARG A 36 11.10 -4.49 12.02
C ARG A 36 11.40 -3.28 12.90
N LEU A 37 10.99 -2.08 12.50
CA LEU A 37 11.23 -0.85 13.25
C LEU A 37 10.42 -0.82 14.55
N THR A 38 9.15 -1.22 14.51
CA THR A 38 8.29 -1.24 15.69
C THR A 38 8.70 -2.32 16.71
N THR A 39 9.26 -3.44 16.25
CA THR A 39 9.81 -4.48 17.12
C THR A 39 11.16 -4.09 17.72
N THR A 40 12.04 -3.47 16.93
CA THR A 40 13.38 -3.04 17.39
C THR A 40 13.33 -1.79 18.27
N HIS A 41 12.49 -0.81 17.91
CA HIS A 41 12.37 0.48 18.59
C HIS A 41 11.01 0.62 19.28
N ARG A 42 10.79 -0.19 20.32
CA ARG A 42 9.52 -0.25 21.07
C ARG A 42 9.08 1.07 21.72
N THR A 43 10.00 2.04 21.87
CA THR A 43 9.75 3.36 22.47
C THR A 43 9.40 4.45 21.45
N TRP A 44 9.64 4.23 20.15
CA TRP A 44 9.36 5.22 19.11
C TRP A 44 7.87 5.32 18.79
N GLY A 45 7.14 4.21 18.92
CA GLY A 45 5.75 4.13 18.45
C GLY A 45 5.63 4.22 16.92
N PHE A 46 4.40 4.05 16.41
CA PHE A 46 4.16 3.92 14.98
C PHE A 46 4.50 5.19 14.18
N GLY A 47 4.12 6.36 14.70
CA GLY A 47 4.30 7.64 14.00
C GLY A 47 5.77 7.97 13.71
N LEU A 48 6.67 7.73 14.67
CA LEU A 48 8.10 7.93 14.46
C LEU A 48 8.70 6.88 13.51
N CYS A 49 8.22 5.63 13.55
CA CYS A 49 8.64 4.60 12.58
C CYS A 49 8.25 4.97 11.14
N PHE A 50 7.03 5.48 10.95
CA PHE A 50 6.58 5.96 9.64
C PHE A 50 7.36 7.20 9.17
N LEU A 51 7.57 8.19 10.05
CA LEU A 51 8.35 9.37 9.73
C LEU A 51 9.80 9.02 9.37
N TYR A 52 10.40 8.03 10.02
CA TYR A 52 11.73 7.54 9.68
C TYR A 52 11.77 6.94 8.27
N LEU A 53 10.79 6.11 7.90
CA LEU A 53 10.75 5.51 6.56
C LEU A 53 10.57 6.56 5.47
N ARG A 54 9.72 7.56 5.71
CA ARG A 54 9.46 8.63 4.76
C ARG A 54 10.63 9.63 4.63
N ASN A 55 11.25 10.03 5.74
CA ASN A 55 12.26 11.09 5.73
C ASN A 55 13.70 10.58 5.60
N VAL A 56 13.99 9.36 6.07
CA VAL A 56 15.34 8.79 6.05
C VAL A 56 15.50 7.78 4.92
N LYS A 57 14.54 6.86 4.77
CA LYS A 57 14.59 5.84 3.71
C LYS A 57 14.00 6.31 2.38
N GLY A 58 13.14 7.35 2.40
CA GLY A 58 12.60 7.98 1.19
C GLY A 58 11.44 7.21 0.55
N TYR A 59 10.78 6.31 1.27
CA TYR A 59 9.57 5.64 0.80
C TYR A 59 8.39 6.62 0.74
N ALA A 60 7.55 6.52 -0.31
CA ALA A 60 6.47 7.47 -0.63
C ALA A 60 5.06 6.91 -0.41
#